data_AF-A0A8Q3WKD8-F1
#
_entry.id   AF-A0A8Q3WKD8-F1
#
_cell.length_a   1.000
_cell.length_b   1.000
_cell.length_c   1.000
_cell.angle_alpha   90.00
_cell.angle_beta   90.00
_cell.angle_gamma   90.00
#
_symmetry.space_group_name_H-M   'P 1'
#
loop_
_entity.id
_entity.type
_entity.pdbx_description
1 polymer ?
#
loop_
_entity_poly.entity_id
_entity_poly.type
_entity_poly.pdbx_seq_one_letter_code
_entity_poly.pdbx_strand_id
1 'polypeptide(L)' 'MSGAFTQVFTFGPTFRAENSQSRRHLAEFYMIEAEISFVDSLQDLMQHFLY' A
#
# COMPACT_ATOMS: atom_id res chain seq x y z
N MET A 1 -7.84 2.41 6.20
CA MET A 1 -8.94 2.17 7.17
C MET A 1 -10.15 1.63 6.43
N SER A 2 -10.23 0.32 6.39
CA SER A 2 -11.28 -0.52 5.79
C SER A 2 -12.50 -0.72 6.70
N GLY A 3 -13.08 0.37 7.23
CA GLY A 3 -14.18 0.28 8.21
C GLY A 3 -15.52 -0.24 7.66
N ALA A 4 -15.69 -0.29 6.34
CA ALA A 4 -16.95 -0.66 5.68
C ALA A 4 -16.81 -1.74 4.60
N PHE A 5 -15.62 -1.94 4.05
CA PHE A 5 -15.34 -2.90 2.98
C PHE A 5 -14.16 -3.77 3.39
N THR A 6 -14.27 -5.09 3.20
CA THR A 6 -13.25 -6.06 3.63
C THR A 6 -12.01 -6.09 2.74
N GLN A 7 -12.11 -5.57 1.53
CA GLN A 7 -11.02 -5.49 0.55
C GLN A 7 -11.11 -4.15 -0.16
N VAL A 8 -10.04 -3.37 -0.11
CA VAL A 8 -9.96 -2.06 -0.76
C VAL A 8 -8.60 -1.86 -1.39
N PHE A 9 -8.57 -1.09 -2.47
CA PHE A 9 -7.33 -0.58 -3.05
C PHE A 9 -7.46 0.92 -3.31
N THR A 10 -6.34 1.63 -3.21
CA THR A 10 -6.24 3.05 -3.52
C THR A 10 -5.10 3.26 -4.49
N PHE A 11 -5.39 3.95 -5.59
CA PHE A 11 -4.37 4.45 -6.50
C PHE A 11 -4.34 5.97 -6.41
N GLY A 12 -3.18 6.53 -6.08
CA GLY A 12 -3.07 7.97 -5.89
C GLY A 12 -1.65 8.48 -5.79
N PRO A 13 -1.49 9.81 -5.78
CA PRO A 13 -0.20 10.43 -5.53
C PRO A 13 0.19 10.27 -4.06
N THR A 14 1.45 9.95 -3.82
CA THR A 14 2.07 9.82 -2.50
C THR A 14 3.26 10.76 -2.42
N PHE A 15 3.37 11.45 -1.28
CA PHE A 15 4.40 12.45 -1.01
C PHE A 15 5.31 12.01 0.11
N ARG A 16 6.62 12.05 -0.13
CA ARG A 16 7.68 11.81 0.84
C ARG A 16 8.26 13.16 1.26
N ALA A 17 8.14 13.46 2.55
CA ALA A 17 8.61 14.73 3.12
C ALA A 17 10.11 14.73 3.41
N GLU A 18 10.77 13.56 3.37
CA GLU A 18 12.20 13.46 3.64
C GLU A 18 13.08 14.04 2.53
N ASN A 19 14.15 14.74 2.91
CA ASN A 19 15.14 15.27 1.96
C ASN A 19 16.15 14.18 1.56
N SER A 20 15.73 13.28 0.66
CA SER A 20 16.55 12.18 0.13
C SER A 20 16.52 12.17 -1.39
N GLN A 21 17.56 12.72 -2.02
CA GLN A 21 17.60 12.96 -3.47
C GLN A 21 18.53 11.99 -4.21
N SER A 22 18.18 10.69 -4.19
CA SER A 22 18.87 9.68 -5.01
C SER A 22 18.09 9.40 -6.30
N ARG A 23 18.74 8.81 -7.32
CA ARG A 23 18.06 8.38 -8.56
C ARG A 23 16.93 7.35 -8.33
N ARG A 24 16.80 6.78 -7.12
CA ARG A 24 15.79 5.79 -6.73
C ARG A 24 14.72 6.32 -5.76
N HIS A 25 14.85 7.55 -5.27
CA HIS A 25 13.93 8.11 -4.26
C HIS A 25 13.31 9.40 -4.79
N LEU A 26 12.03 9.31 -5.17
CA LEU A 26 11.24 10.45 -5.62
C LEU A 26 10.45 11.03 -4.44
N ALA A 27 10.35 12.36 -4.38
CA ALA A 27 9.54 13.05 -3.38
C ALA A 27 8.03 12.91 -3.67
N GLU A 28 7.66 12.73 -4.94
CA GLU A 28 6.28 12.49 -5.39
C GLU A 28 6.27 11.33 -6.38
N PHE A 29 5.37 10.38 -6.17
CA PHE A 29 5.17 9.24 -7.06
C PHE A 29 3.75 8.72 -6.92
N TYR A 30 3.30 7.93 -7.90
CA TYR A 30 2.03 7.23 -7.81
C TYR A 30 2.24 5.90 -7.06
N MET A 31 1.40 5.65 -6.07
CA MET A 31 1.40 4.43 -5.29
C MET A 31 0.08 3.69 -5.46
N ILE A 32 0.17 2.37 -5.46
CA ILE A 32 -0.97 1.48 -5.27
C ILE A 32 -0.89 0.96 -3.85
N GLU A 33 -1.92 1.23 -3.07
CA GLU A 33 -2.09 0.71 -1.72
C GLU A 33 -3.23 -0.30 -1.73
N ALA A 34 -3.01 -1.47 -1.13
CA ALA A 34 -4.05 -2.49 -0.97
C ALA A 34 -4.20 -2.85 0.51
N GLU A 35 -5.44 -2.91 0.99
CA GLU A 35 -5.78 -3.24 2.37
C GLU A 35 -6.86 -4.32 2.38
N ILE A 36 -6.64 -5.37 3.17
CA ILE A 36 -7.59 -6.47 3.40
C ILE A 36 -7.86 -6.56 4.91
N SER A 37 -9.12 -6.61 5.28
CA SER A 37 -9.57 -6.72 6.67
C SER A 37 -9.75 -8.17 7.09
N PHE A 38 -9.74 -8.44 8.40
CA PHE A 38 -10.03 -9.75 9.00
C PHE A 38 -9.09 -10.88 8.54
N VAL A 39 -7.83 -10.55 8.33
CA VAL A 39 -6.80 -11.55 8.01
C VAL A 39 -6.22 -12.12 9.31
N ASP A 40 -6.10 -13.45 9.36
CA ASP A 40 -5.60 -14.16 10.54
C ASP A 40 -4.08 -14.08 10.68
N SER A 41 -3.35 -14.03 9.56
CA SER A 41 -1.88 -13.92 9.55
C SER A 41 -1.33 -13.09 8.41
N LEU A 42 -0.07 -12.63 8.55
CA LEU A 42 0.64 -11.96 7.46
C LEU A 42 0.84 -12.89 6.25
N GLN A 43 1.01 -14.19 6.49
CA GLN A 43 1.16 -15.19 5.45
C GLN A 43 -0.10 -15.28 4.57
N ASP A 44 -1.28 -15.21 5.18
CA ASP A 44 -2.54 -15.22 4.44
C ASP A 44 -2.68 -13.97 3.58
N LEU A 45 -2.30 -12.79 4.11
CA LEU A 45 -2.27 -11.54 3.36
C LEU A 45 -1.34 -11.65 2.14
N MET A 46 -0.12 -12.16 2.36
CA MET A 46 0.88 -12.32 1.29
C MET A 46 0.43 -13.34 0.23
N GLN A 47 -0.17 -14.46 0.62
CA GLN A 47 -0.70 -15.43 -0.34
C GLN A 47 -1.83 -14.84 -1.18
N HIS A 48 -2.74 -14.06 -0.57
CA HIS A 48 -3.86 -13.42 -1.26
C HIS A 48 -3.42 -12.41 -2.35
N PHE A 49 -2.22 -11.84 -2.23
CA PHE A 49 -1.68 -10.92 -3.23
C PHE A 49 -0.83 -11.61 -4.29
N LEU A 50 -0.35 -12.83 -4.04
CA LEU A 50 0.55 -13.55 -4.94
C LEU A 50 -0.17 -14.57 -5.83
N TYR A 51 -1.41 -14.96 -5.48
CA TYR A 51 -2.23 -15.96 -6.18
C TYR A 51 -3.69 -15.50 -6.27
#